data_AF-A0A7V4GX22-F1
#
_entry.id   AF-A0A7V4GX22-F1
#
_cell.length_a   1.000
_cell.length_b   1.000
_cell.length_c   1.000
_cell.angle_alpha   90.00
_cell.angle_beta   90.00
_cell.angle_gamma   90.00
#
_symmetry.space_group_name_H-M   'P 1'
#
loop_
_entity.id
_entity.type
_entity.pdbx_description
1 polymer ?
#
loop_
_entity_poly.entity_id
_entity_poly.type
_entity_poly.pdbx_seq_one_letter_code
_entity_poly.pdbx_strand_id
1 'polypeptide(L)' 'MPRGFLYLRATIDVYSSYAVCWGISNTLDAACSLNVTKEALARHGKPEIINSDQDSQFICHEWIEFLKKNR' A
#
# COMPACT_ATOMS: atom_id res chain seq x y z
N MET A 1 13.17 16.85 -4.76
CA MET A 1 13.61 17.81 -3.72
C MET A 1 15.10 18.03 -3.89
N PRO A 2 15.66 19.23 -3.63
CA PRO A 2 16.99 19.62 -4.15
C PRO A 2 18.10 18.59 -3.92
N ARG A 3 18.03 17.78 -2.85
CA ARG A 3 18.81 16.55 -2.61
C ARG A 3 17.97 15.56 -1.78
N GLY A 4 17.61 14.38 -2.32
CA GLY A 4 16.85 13.34 -1.58
C GLY A 4 16.20 12.27 -2.48
N PHE A 5 15.71 11.19 -1.86
CA PHE A 5 14.96 10.12 -2.53
C PHE A 5 13.44 10.37 -2.48
N LEU A 6 12.73 9.84 -3.46
CA LEU A 6 11.28 9.87 -3.55
C LEU A 6 10.78 8.45 -3.76
N TYR A 7 9.86 8.01 -2.92
CA TYR A 7 9.27 6.69 -2.97
C TYR A 7 7.81 6.81 -3.39
N LEU A 8 7.45 6.11 -4.46
CA LEU A 8 6.08 5.95 -4.92
C LEU A 8 5.58 4.60 -4.46
N ARG A 9 4.41 4.57 -3.83
CA ARG A 9 3.63 3.35 -3.63
C ARG A 9 2.37 3.41 -4.48
N ALA A 10 2.06 2.33 -5.17
CA ALA A 10 0.80 2.17 -5.91
C ALA A 10 0.14 0.85 -5.51
N THR A 11 -1.19 0.87 -5.42
CA THR A 11 -2.03 -0.33 -5.40
C THR A 11 -2.63 -0.47 -6.79
N ILE A 12 -2.44 -1.64 -7.40
CA ILE A 12 -2.85 -1.91 -8.77
C ILE A 12 -3.89 -3.03 -8.74
N ASP A 13 -5.01 -2.81 -9.42
CA ASP A 13 -5.92 -3.91 -9.74
C ASP A 13 -5.32 -4.74 -10.88
N VAL A 14 -5.09 -6.03 -10.63
CA VAL A 14 -4.39 -6.93 -11.55
C VAL A 14 -5.22 -7.20 -12.81
N TYR A 15 -6.55 -7.26 -12.71
CA TYR A 15 -7.41 -7.55 -13.86
C TYR A 15 -7.39 -6.41 -14.88
N SER A 16 -7.57 -5.17 -14.43
CA SER A 16 -7.62 -3.99 -15.30
C SER A 16 -6.26 -3.36 -15.58
N SER A 17 -5.22 -3.75 -14.85
CA SER A 17 -3.92 -3.05 -14.80
C SER A 17 -4.03 -1.57 -14.37
N TYR A 18 -5.12 -1.19 -13.70
CA TYR A 18 -5.36 0.19 -13.28
C TYR A 18 -4.77 0.46 -11.89
N ALA A 19 -4.06 1.58 -11.74
CA ALA A 19 -3.59 2.06 -10.45
C ALA A 19 -4.77 2.68 -9.67
N VAL A 20 -5.36 1.88 -8.77
CA VAL A 20 -6.57 2.24 -8.02
C VAL A 20 -6.31 3.25 -6.88
N CYS A 21 -5.08 3.31 -6.38
CA CYS A 21 -4.62 4.28 -5.38
C CYS A 21 -3.09 4.38 -5.42
N TRP A 22 -2.53 5.53 -5.04
CA TRP A 22 -1.10 5.74 -4.93
C TRP A 22 -0.77 6.84 -3.92
N GLY A 23 0.48 6.83 -3.44
CA GLY A 23 1.00 7.81 -2.51
C GLY A 23 2.50 7.99 -2.68
N ILE A 24 3.00 9.16 -2.31
CA ILE A 24 4.41 9.53 -2.42
C ILE A 24 4.94 9.86 -1.02
N SER A 25 6.14 9.39 -0.71
CA SER A 25 6.86 9.74 0.51
C SER A 25 8.33 10.03 0.22
N ASN A 26 8.97 10.85 1.05
CA ASN A 26 10.42 11.05 1.02
C ASN A 26 11.17 9.93 1.78
N THR A 27 10.44 9.07 2.48
CA THR A 27 10.95 7.93 3.25
C THR A 27 10.27 6.64 2.80
N LEU A 28 11.02 5.54 2.79
CA LEU A 28 10.45 4.21 2.57
C LEU A 28 9.87 3.69 3.89
N ASP A 29 8.74 4.26 4.31
CA ASP A 29 8.08 3.93 5.56
C ASP A 29 6.83 3.05 5.36
N ALA A 30 6.50 2.28 6.39
CA ALA A 30 5.32 1.43 6.41
C ALA A 30 4.00 2.23 6.45
N ALA A 31 4.03 3.44 7.02
CA ALA A 31 2.85 4.27 7.21
C ALA A 31 2.25 4.71 5.86
N CYS A 32 3.09 5.13 4.92
CA CYS A 32 2.70 5.47 3.55
C CYS A 32 2.06 4.26 2.86
N SER A 33 2.71 3.10 2.94
CA SER A 33 2.20 1.85 2.37
C SER A 33 0.83 1.47 2.93
N LEU A 34 0.69 1.50 4.25
CA LEU A 34 -0.55 1.18 4.95
C LEU A 34 -1.67 2.17 4.63
N ASN A 35 -1.37 3.47 4.55
CA ASN A 35 -2.35 4.50 4.23
C ASN A 35 -2.87 4.37 2.80
N VAL A 36 -1.98 4.17 1.82
CA VAL A 36 -2.38 3.91 0.42
C VAL A 36 -3.29 2.69 0.33
N THR A 37 -3.01 1.65 1.12
CA THR A 37 -3.83 0.43 1.12
C THR A 37 -5.19 0.65 1.79
N LYS A 38 -5.23 1.35 2.92
CA LYS A 38 -6.48 1.77 3.58
C LYS A 38 -7.36 2.59 2.64
N GLU A 39 -6.79 3.55 1.95
CA GLU A 39 -7.50 4.41 1.00
C GLU A 39 -8.02 3.62 -0.20
N ALA A 40 -7.22 2.71 -0.76
CA ALA A 40 -7.65 1.83 -1.84
C ALA A 40 -8.87 0.99 -1.42
N LEU A 41 -8.79 0.34 -0.25
CA LEU A 41 -9.87 -0.52 0.27
C LEU A 41 -11.12 0.28 0.63
N ALA A 42 -10.96 1.50 1.16
CA ALA A 42 -12.08 2.38 1.46
C ALA A 42 -12.84 2.84 0.20
N ARG A 43 -12.13 3.05 -0.92
CA ARG A 43 -12.73 3.53 -2.17
C ARG A 43 -13.30 2.41 -3.04
N HIS A 44 -12.58 1.30 -3.16
CA HIS A 44 -12.88 0.24 -4.12
C HIS A 44 -13.43 -1.04 -3.46
N GLY A 45 -13.53 -1.04 -2.14
CA GLY A 45 -13.89 -2.21 -1.36
C GLY A 45 -12.72 -3.16 -1.17
N LYS A 46 -13.01 -4.25 -0.46
CA LYS A 46 -12.03 -5.28 -0.14
C LYS A 46 -11.84 -6.24 -1.33
N PRO A 47 -10.62 -6.43 -1.84
CA PRO A 47 -10.35 -7.45 -2.85
C PRO A 47 -10.28 -8.85 -2.24
N GLU A 48 -10.39 -9.89 -3.07
CA GLU A 48 -10.23 -11.28 -2.64
C GLU A 48 -8.78 -11.58 -2.21
N ILE A 49 -7.80 -11.05 -2.95
CA ILE A 49 -6.37 -11.27 -2.73
C ILE A 49 -5.65 -9.91 -2.68
N ILE A 50 -4.79 -9.74 -1.69
CA ILE A 50 -3.82 -8.63 -1.63
C ILE A 50 -2.44 -9.27 -1.65
N ASN A 51 -1.64 -8.90 -2.66
CA ASN A 51 -0.27 -9.38 -2.81
C ASN A 51 0.71 -8.20 -2.74
N SER A 52 1.78 -8.39 -1.98
CA SER A 52 2.92 -7.47 -1.88
C SER A 52 4.21 -8.28 -1.85
N ASP A 53 5.34 -7.61 -2.04
CA ASP A 53 6.63 -8.21 -1.71
C ASP A 53 6.79 -8.41 -0.19
N GLN A 54 7.92 -9.01 0.19
CA GLN A 54 8.28 -9.33 1.57
C GLN A 54 9.14 -8.23 2.23
N ASP A 55 9.04 -6.98 1.78
CA ASP A 55 9.76 -5.90 2.42
C ASP A 55 9.17 -5.52 3.78
N SER A 56 9.98 -4.86 4.60
CA SER A 56 9.64 -4.48 5.98
C SER A 56 8.32 -3.70 6.10
N GLN A 57 7.98 -2.87 5.10
CA GLN A 57 6.73 -2.12 5.04
C GLN A 57 5.46 -2.98 4.90
N PHE A 58 5.58 -4.25 4.45
CA PHE A 58 4.45 -5.18 4.28
C PHE A 58 4.48 -6.38 5.23
N ILE A 59 5.53 -6.51 6.05
CA ILE A 59 5.63 -7.55 7.09
C ILE A 59 5.46 -6.93 8.50
N CYS A 60 5.42 -5.61 8.61
CA CYS A 60 5.24 -4.95 9.90
C CYS A 60 3.90 -5.33 10.58
N HIS A 61 3.89 -5.25 11.91
CA HIS A 61 2.73 -5.64 12.72
C HIS A 61 1.45 -4.91 12.30
N GLU A 62 1.53 -3.59 12.09
CA GLU A 62 0.38 -2.76 11.72
C GLU A 62 -0.25 -3.18 10.39
N TRP A 63 0.57 -3.56 9.41
CA TRP A 63 0.11 -4.02 8.11
C TRP A 63 -0.63 -5.36 8.23
N ILE A 64 0.00 -6.33 8.89
CA ILE A 64 -0.57 -7.67 9.06
C ILE A 64 -1.88 -7.63 9.86
N GLU A 65 -1.92 -6.88 10.95
CA GLU A 65 -3.14 -6.74 11.75
C GLU A 65 -4.25 -6.03 10.98
N PHE A 66 -3.92 -5.00 10.20
CA PHE A 66 -4.91 -4.36 9.33
C PHE A 66 -5.50 -5.33 8.32
N LEU A 67 -4.68 -6.12 7.61
CA LEU A 67 -5.17 -7.08 6.63
C LEU A 67 -5.98 -8.22 7.28
N LYS A 68 -5.57 -8.72 8.45
CA LYS A 68 -6.32 -9.74 9.20
C LYS A 68 -7.68 -9.22 9.68
N LYS A 69 -7.75 -7.96 10.13
CA LYS A 69 -9.01 -7.35 10.59
C LYS A 69 -9.99 -7.13 9.43
N ASN A 70 -9.47 -6.92 8.22
CA ASN A 70 -10.25 -6.71 7.00
C ASN A 70 -10.22 -7.96 6.10
N ARG A 71 -10.09 -9.15 6.70
CA ARG A 71 -10.02 -10.43 5.99
C ARG A 71 -11.39 -11.02 5.68
#